data_AF-M0D1Y3-F1
#
_entry.id   AF-M0D1Y3-F1
#
_cell.length_a   1.000
_cell.length_b   1.000
_cell.length_c   1.000
_cell.angle_alpha   90.00
_cell.angle_beta   90.00
_cell.angle_gamma   90.00
#
_symmetry.space_group_name_H-M   'P 1'
#
loop_
_entity.id
_entity.type
_entity.pdbx_description
1 polymer ?
#
loop_
_entity_poly.entity_id
_entity_poly.type
_entity_poly.pdbx_seq_one_letter_code
_entity_poly.pdbx_strand_id
1 'polypeptide(L)'
;MPIYNHEGTSEASGDKGEKYKQAIEEYLRARGYSIERRSNHHSTTEDLAAVTVDESFHYLSGEKVGDDVKKFVRVEAKGTKLSRLDDDFLTELARVFIDYCEQDGGFEYHIYASYLQAFDKWERIFDPRTNTPEYINGYFDTLKERQKLNNAEEAALQDLGVEDFEWFLADVFVHRASWNRLGQMAEDERSVNRSKWDFYTRENSPAREAETLVANFLRISGLPESIYIGENLADHPENIYVDNPRHLPIWVESGLFYSLIPMEEMPDSLRPFVDEESVQSQPFDSWLENEDTAPDVAKRLFNREIRRRAVDGYEDCRMVRHQYENRLLFKHEGGGSDEEDDSPVKTRVEGWDVAMDWGAYTAHRYAAPVVKQHKEQFYVFIDTGWMFSRSGGGTSIVKGDTASKLHDKLQSSGHYRPNNLKAQFRQWRAYLGMDESPPLEEAGIEDDPQRLEFEHEEGLELRVRPPKDGSERELLMQRGVDAY
;
A
#
# COMPACT_ATOMS: atom_id res chain seq x y z
N MET A 1 -7.89 -8.49 -6.05
CA MET A 1 -9.29 -8.66 -6.52
C MET A 1 -10.13 -8.73 -5.27
N PRO A 2 -11.08 -7.84 -4.99
CA PRO A 2 -11.73 -7.77 -3.68
C PRO A 2 -13.06 -8.51 -3.62
N ILE A 3 -13.51 -9.18 -4.69
CA ILE A 3 -14.60 -10.16 -4.60
C ILE A 3 -14.22 -11.47 -5.29
N TYR A 4 -14.52 -12.59 -4.65
CA TYR A 4 -14.15 -13.93 -5.08
C TYR A 4 -15.38 -14.83 -5.12
N ASN A 5 -15.64 -15.46 -6.26
CA ASN A 5 -16.59 -16.56 -6.36
C ASN A 5 -15.85 -17.90 -6.36
N HIS A 6 -15.73 -18.51 -5.19
CA HIS A 6 -15.04 -19.79 -5.03
C HIS A 6 -15.90 -20.99 -5.46
N GLU A 7 -17.21 -20.81 -5.63
CA GLU A 7 -18.18 -21.87 -5.97
C GLU A 7 -18.27 -22.21 -7.46
N GLY A 8 -17.75 -21.35 -8.36
CA GLY A 8 -18.00 -21.48 -9.80
C GLY A 8 -19.49 -21.33 -10.15
N THR A 9 -20.01 -22.16 -11.06
CA THR A 9 -21.45 -22.21 -11.46
C THR A 9 -22.32 -23.10 -10.59
N SER A 10 -21.77 -23.71 -9.54
CA SER A 10 -22.52 -24.67 -8.70
C SER A 10 -23.35 -23.98 -7.61
N GLU A 11 -24.43 -24.64 -7.20
CA GLU A 11 -25.30 -24.18 -6.12
C GLU A 11 -24.61 -24.37 -4.76
N ALA A 12 -24.57 -23.28 -3.98
CA ALA A 12 -23.98 -23.28 -2.66
C ALA A 12 -24.90 -24.02 -1.67
N SER A 13 -24.30 -24.91 -0.86
CA SER A 13 -24.98 -25.53 0.28
C SER A 13 -24.70 -24.71 1.55
N GLY A 14 -25.77 -24.32 2.25
CA GLY A 14 -25.67 -23.61 3.53
C GLY A 14 -25.55 -24.58 4.70
N ASP A 15 -24.70 -24.25 5.68
CA ASP A 15 -24.55 -25.02 6.92
C ASP A 15 -24.52 -24.09 8.14
N LYS A 16 -24.79 -24.63 9.35
CA LYS A 16 -25.00 -23.82 10.58
C LYS A 16 -23.77 -22.98 10.96
N GLY A 17 -24.00 -21.74 11.42
CA GLY A 17 -23.01 -20.68 11.61
C GLY A 17 -21.66 -21.06 12.23
N GLU A 18 -21.64 -21.82 13.34
CA GLU A 18 -20.37 -22.22 13.99
C GLU A 18 -19.49 -23.14 13.15
N LYS A 19 -20.08 -24.08 12.40
CA LYS A 19 -19.31 -24.95 11.50
C LYS A 19 -18.74 -24.17 10.33
N TYR A 20 -19.45 -23.14 9.88
CA TYR A 20 -19.02 -22.25 8.81
C TYR A 20 -17.83 -21.39 9.26
N LYS A 21 -17.91 -20.78 10.44
CA LYS A 21 -16.79 -20.07 11.07
C LYS A 21 -15.55 -20.96 11.21
N GLN A 22 -15.73 -22.19 11.69
CA GLN A 22 -14.63 -23.15 11.80
C GLN A 22 -13.98 -23.47 10.44
N ALA A 23 -14.76 -23.63 9.38
CA ALA A 23 -14.22 -23.88 8.04
C ALA A 23 -13.43 -22.70 7.49
N ILE A 24 -13.90 -21.46 7.71
CA ILE A 24 -13.15 -20.24 7.36
C ILE A 24 -11.82 -20.21 8.11
N GLU A 25 -11.82 -20.51 9.40
CA GLU A 25 -10.61 -20.54 10.19
C GLU A 25 -9.61 -21.59 9.69
N GLU A 26 -10.09 -22.80 9.40
CA GLU A 26 -9.24 -23.88 8.89
C GLU A 26 -8.61 -23.54 7.55
N TYR A 27 -9.32 -22.79 6.71
CA TYR A 27 -8.82 -22.23 5.46
C TYR A 27 -7.79 -21.11 5.69
N LEU A 28 -8.07 -20.13 6.54
CA LEU A 28 -7.14 -19.04 6.86
C LEU A 28 -5.84 -19.57 7.50
N ARG A 29 -5.94 -20.53 8.43
CA ARG A 29 -4.77 -21.23 8.98
C ARG A 29 -3.97 -21.97 7.92
N ALA A 30 -4.64 -22.61 6.96
CA ALA A 30 -3.96 -23.29 5.85
C ALA A 30 -3.15 -22.29 4.98
N ARG A 31 -3.63 -21.05 4.87
CA ARG A 31 -2.94 -19.94 4.20
C ARG A 31 -1.89 -19.23 5.05
N GLY A 32 -1.67 -19.65 6.29
CA GLY A 32 -0.63 -19.11 7.16
C GLY A 32 -1.06 -17.97 8.10
N TYR A 33 -2.36 -17.68 8.20
CA TYR A 33 -2.88 -16.67 9.13
C TYR A 33 -2.82 -17.21 10.56
N SER A 34 -2.49 -16.32 11.51
CA SER A 34 -2.61 -16.58 12.95
C SER A 34 -3.94 -16.04 13.47
N ILE A 35 -4.72 -16.88 14.13
CA ILE A 35 -6.07 -16.53 14.61
C ILE A 35 -5.93 -16.05 16.05
N GLU A 36 -6.19 -14.76 16.29
CA GLU A 36 -5.95 -14.13 17.59
C GLU A 36 -7.19 -14.15 18.49
N ARG A 37 -8.38 -13.97 17.93
CA ARG A 37 -9.64 -13.93 18.69
C ARG A 37 -10.80 -14.57 17.94
N ARG A 38 -11.61 -15.33 18.67
CA ARG A 38 -12.98 -15.72 18.27
C ARG A 38 -13.98 -14.95 19.11
N SER A 39 -14.97 -14.32 18.47
CA SER A 39 -16.11 -13.80 19.21
C SER A 39 -17.16 -14.91 19.42
N ASN A 40 -17.46 -15.19 20.69
CA ASN A 40 -18.54 -16.12 21.07
C ASN A 40 -19.89 -15.39 21.27
N HIS A 41 -19.96 -14.08 20.98
CA HIS A 41 -21.08 -13.22 21.30
C HIS A 41 -21.47 -12.32 20.13
N HIS A 42 -22.78 -12.15 19.91
CA HIS A 42 -23.39 -11.23 18.92
C HIS A 42 -23.17 -9.74 19.20
N SER A 43 -22.23 -9.38 20.08
CA SER A 43 -22.02 -8.01 20.58
C SER A 43 -20.62 -7.45 20.29
N THR A 44 -19.82 -8.14 19.48
CA THR A 44 -18.55 -7.63 18.96
C THR A 44 -18.68 -7.46 17.45
N THR A 45 -18.00 -6.47 16.89
CA THR A 45 -18.13 -5.99 15.50
C THR A 45 -17.64 -6.98 14.45
N GLU A 46 -16.87 -8.00 14.86
CA GLU A 46 -16.33 -9.03 13.98
C GLU A 46 -16.54 -10.46 14.53
N ASP A 47 -16.67 -11.42 13.61
CA ASP A 47 -16.80 -12.85 13.92
C ASP A 47 -15.44 -13.53 14.22
N LEU A 48 -14.37 -13.13 13.52
CA LEU A 48 -12.99 -13.55 13.78
C LEU A 48 -12.02 -12.37 13.61
N ALA A 49 -10.99 -12.33 14.45
CA ALA A 49 -9.82 -11.47 14.24
C ALA A 49 -8.59 -12.34 13.98
N ALA A 50 -7.88 -12.04 12.90
CA ALA A 50 -6.70 -12.73 12.45
C ALA A 50 -5.57 -11.75 12.14
N VAL A 51 -4.35 -12.27 12.14
CA VAL A 51 -3.15 -11.54 11.72
C VAL A 51 -2.44 -12.35 10.64
N THR A 52 -2.03 -11.68 9.58
CA THR A 52 -1.12 -12.23 8.57
C THR A 52 0.15 -11.38 8.48
N VAL A 53 1.18 -11.92 7.83
CA VAL A 53 2.42 -11.19 7.54
C VAL A 53 2.32 -10.67 6.10
N ASP A 54 2.81 -9.46 5.84
CA ASP A 54 2.86 -8.95 4.47
C ASP A 54 3.58 -9.95 3.53
N GLU A 55 2.97 -10.31 2.39
CA GLU A 55 3.53 -11.27 1.43
C GLU A 55 4.89 -10.81 0.84
N SER A 56 5.22 -9.51 0.92
CA SER A 56 6.52 -8.96 0.56
C SER A 56 7.62 -9.23 1.61
N PHE A 57 7.27 -9.80 2.76
CA PHE A 57 8.19 -10.06 3.87
C PHE A 57 8.67 -11.51 3.87
N HIS A 58 9.86 -11.75 3.32
CA HIS A 58 10.55 -13.04 3.40
C HIS A 58 11.43 -13.10 4.66
N TYR A 59 11.06 -13.91 5.65
CA TYR A 59 11.92 -14.18 6.81
C TYR A 59 12.80 -15.42 6.55
N LEU A 60 14.12 -15.31 6.78
CA LEU A 60 15.11 -16.40 6.64
C LEU A 60 15.41 -17.16 7.96
N SER A 61 14.78 -16.83 9.08
CA SER A 61 14.94 -17.52 10.38
C SER A 61 13.81 -17.18 11.37
N GLY A 62 13.17 -18.16 11.99
CA GLY A 62 11.98 -17.96 12.85
C GLY A 62 12.18 -17.19 14.17
N GLU A 63 12.47 -15.90 14.11
CA GLU A 63 12.28 -14.95 15.22
C GLU A 63 10.96 -14.18 15.06
N LYS A 64 10.41 -13.75 16.21
CA LYS A 64 9.12 -13.06 16.30
C LYS A 64 9.04 -11.89 15.30
N VAL A 65 8.04 -11.95 14.45
CA VAL A 65 7.59 -10.88 13.56
C VAL A 65 7.13 -9.70 14.44
N GLY A 66 7.76 -8.53 14.26
CA GLY A 66 7.36 -7.28 14.92
C GLY A 66 5.96 -6.83 14.49
N ASP A 67 5.34 -5.93 15.24
CA ASP A 67 3.98 -5.44 14.95
C ASP A 67 3.91 -4.61 13.67
N ASP A 68 5.04 -4.08 13.21
CA ASP A 68 5.22 -3.22 12.02
C ASP A 68 5.02 -3.93 10.67
N VAL A 69 4.96 -5.26 10.66
CA VAL A 69 4.81 -6.10 9.46
C VAL A 69 3.58 -7.01 9.54
N LYS A 70 2.78 -6.85 10.59
CA LYS A 70 1.50 -7.54 10.78
C LYS A 70 0.40 -6.79 10.02
N LYS A 71 -0.40 -7.53 9.29
CA LYS A 71 -1.68 -7.06 8.75
C LYS A 71 -2.80 -7.61 9.62
N PHE A 72 -3.56 -6.70 10.21
CA PHE A 72 -4.78 -7.03 10.95
C PHE A 72 -5.89 -7.35 9.95
N VAL A 73 -6.58 -8.45 10.22
CA VAL A 73 -7.61 -9.01 9.34
C VAL A 73 -8.85 -9.26 10.20
N ARG A 74 -9.93 -8.57 9.89
CA ARG A 74 -11.25 -8.83 10.48
C ARG A 74 -12.09 -9.65 9.53
N VAL A 75 -12.81 -10.61 10.07
CA VAL A 75 -13.59 -11.54 9.27
C VAL A 75 -15.03 -11.55 9.74
N GLU A 76 -15.93 -11.45 8.77
CA GLU A 76 -17.36 -11.59 8.93
C GLU A 76 -17.85 -12.88 8.25
N ALA A 77 -18.64 -13.70 8.96
CA ALA A 77 -18.97 -15.05 8.52
C ALA A 77 -20.49 -15.29 8.41
N LYS A 78 -21.03 -15.05 7.22
CA LYS A 78 -22.45 -15.29 6.89
C LYS A 78 -22.64 -16.67 6.25
N GLY A 79 -22.88 -17.70 7.08
CA GLY A 79 -23.15 -19.07 6.61
C GLY A 79 -24.43 -19.24 5.77
N THR A 80 -25.22 -18.18 5.60
CA THR A 80 -26.48 -18.16 4.85
C THR A 80 -26.43 -17.20 3.67
N LYS A 81 -27.54 -17.14 2.91
CA LYS A 81 -27.74 -16.13 1.87
C LYS A 81 -27.62 -14.73 2.46
N LEU A 82 -26.75 -13.92 1.87
CA LEU A 82 -26.50 -12.53 2.24
C LEU A 82 -26.89 -11.59 1.09
N SER A 83 -27.56 -10.50 1.42
CA SER A 83 -27.84 -9.40 0.49
C SER A 83 -27.04 -8.18 0.92
N ARG A 84 -26.45 -7.45 -0.04
CA ARG A 84 -25.73 -6.19 0.25
C ARG A 84 -26.64 -5.10 0.80
N LEU A 85 -27.95 -5.28 0.66
CA LEU A 85 -29.02 -4.37 1.07
C LEU A 85 -29.77 -4.90 2.31
N ASP A 86 -29.24 -5.91 2.97
CA ASP A 86 -29.75 -6.37 4.26
C ASP A 86 -29.42 -5.33 5.34
N ASP A 87 -30.41 -4.90 6.13
CA ASP A 87 -30.24 -3.80 7.10
C ASP A 87 -29.22 -4.15 8.19
N ASP A 88 -29.20 -5.42 8.63
CA ASP A 88 -28.29 -5.87 9.69
C ASP A 88 -26.85 -5.87 9.17
N PHE A 89 -26.65 -6.36 7.93
CA PHE A 89 -25.36 -6.28 7.25
C PHE A 89 -24.90 -4.84 7.00
N LEU A 90 -25.79 -3.95 6.56
CA LEU A 90 -25.44 -2.53 6.36
C LEU A 90 -25.04 -1.87 7.67
N THR A 91 -25.72 -2.19 8.78
CA THR A 91 -25.38 -1.66 10.10
C THR A 91 -24.01 -2.15 10.56
N GLU A 92 -23.71 -3.43 10.35
CA GLU A 92 -22.40 -4.02 10.66
C GLU A 92 -21.29 -3.44 9.79
N LEU A 93 -21.52 -3.34 8.47
CA LEU A 93 -20.59 -2.72 7.54
C LEU A 93 -20.29 -1.27 7.92
N ALA A 94 -21.30 -0.52 8.36
CA ALA A 94 -21.13 0.86 8.83
C ALA A 94 -20.28 0.93 10.10
N ARG A 95 -20.48 0.04 11.08
CA ARG A 95 -19.63 -0.03 12.28
C ARG A 95 -18.19 -0.37 11.95
N VAL A 96 -17.98 -1.36 11.08
CA VAL A 96 -16.64 -1.75 10.65
C VAL A 96 -15.97 -0.63 9.86
N PHE A 97 -16.73 0.11 9.05
CA PHE A 97 -16.23 1.27 8.32
C PHE A 97 -15.78 2.40 9.28
N ILE A 98 -16.59 2.74 10.28
CA ILE A 98 -16.21 3.72 11.32
C ILE A 98 -14.93 3.27 12.03
N ASP A 99 -14.89 2.04 12.51
CA ASP A 99 -13.73 1.47 13.22
C ASP A 99 -12.48 1.42 12.33
N TYR A 100 -12.65 1.15 11.04
CA TYR A 100 -11.56 1.20 10.06
C TYR A 100 -10.96 2.61 9.93
N CYS A 101 -11.80 3.65 9.94
CA CYS A 101 -11.36 5.04 9.89
C CYS A 101 -10.73 5.51 11.21
N GLU A 102 -11.22 5.02 12.35
CA GLU A 102 -10.69 5.34 13.68
C GLU A 102 -9.35 4.62 14.01
N GLN A 103 -9.05 3.50 13.35
CA GLN A 103 -7.84 2.71 13.63
C GLN A 103 -6.61 3.11 12.81
N ASP A 104 -5.53 3.38 13.54
CA ASP A 104 -4.26 3.78 12.98
C ASP A 104 -3.62 2.63 12.17
N GLY A 105 -3.54 2.79 10.85
CA GLY A 105 -3.03 1.78 9.91
C GLY A 105 -4.09 0.94 9.19
N GLY A 106 -5.37 1.04 9.57
CA GLY A 106 -6.47 0.27 8.97
C GLY A 106 -6.36 -1.24 9.16
N PHE A 107 -7.31 -1.99 8.59
CA PHE A 107 -7.29 -3.47 8.58
C PHE A 107 -7.96 -4.02 7.32
N GLU A 108 -7.65 -5.27 6.95
CA GLU A 108 -8.38 -5.98 5.88
C GLU A 108 -9.71 -6.49 6.44
N TYR A 109 -10.81 -6.24 5.75
CA TYR A 109 -12.13 -6.74 6.15
C TYR A 109 -12.64 -7.82 5.19
N HIS A 110 -12.68 -9.06 5.66
CA HIS A 110 -13.07 -10.21 4.85
C HIS A 110 -14.50 -10.65 5.16
N ILE A 111 -15.40 -10.57 4.18
CA ILE A 111 -16.78 -11.03 4.29
C ILE A 111 -16.89 -12.40 3.60
N TYR A 112 -17.05 -13.47 4.36
CA TYR A 112 -17.36 -14.79 3.83
C TYR A 112 -18.86 -15.05 3.87
N ALA A 113 -19.44 -15.33 2.70
CA ALA A 113 -20.84 -15.70 2.57
C ALA A 113 -21.00 -17.02 1.80
N SER A 114 -21.89 -17.89 2.25
CA SER A 114 -22.20 -19.12 1.48
C SER A 114 -22.87 -18.79 0.15
N TYR A 115 -23.71 -17.75 0.13
CA TYR A 115 -24.37 -17.27 -1.07
C TYR A 115 -24.58 -15.75 -1.03
N LEU A 116 -24.27 -15.08 -2.13
CA LEU A 116 -24.49 -13.64 -2.31
C LEU A 116 -25.66 -13.40 -3.26
N GLN A 117 -26.70 -12.72 -2.78
CA GLN A 117 -27.86 -12.36 -3.59
C GLN A 117 -27.48 -11.28 -4.61
N ALA A 118 -27.87 -11.51 -5.88
CA ALA A 118 -27.55 -10.61 -7.00
C ALA A 118 -26.05 -10.28 -7.06
N PHE A 119 -25.23 -11.33 -7.26
CA PHE A 119 -23.78 -11.24 -7.25
C PHE A 119 -23.22 -10.12 -8.16
N ASP A 120 -23.84 -9.90 -9.32
CA ASP A 120 -23.50 -8.80 -10.24
C ASP A 120 -23.60 -7.41 -9.60
N LYS A 121 -24.47 -7.25 -8.60
CA LYS A 121 -24.63 -6.01 -7.85
C LYS A 121 -23.61 -5.88 -6.72
N TRP A 122 -23.08 -7.00 -6.23
CA TRP A 122 -21.92 -6.96 -5.34
C TRP A 122 -20.66 -6.58 -6.11
N GLU A 123 -20.46 -7.17 -7.30
CA GLU A 123 -19.32 -6.83 -8.16
C GLU A 123 -19.27 -5.32 -8.46
N ARG A 124 -20.41 -4.69 -8.79
CA ARG A 124 -20.47 -3.24 -9.06
C ARG A 124 -20.04 -2.35 -7.90
N ILE A 125 -19.95 -2.87 -6.67
CA ILE A 125 -19.50 -2.13 -5.50
C ILE A 125 -18.07 -2.55 -5.13
N PHE A 126 -17.87 -3.85 -4.91
CA PHE A 126 -16.67 -4.43 -4.31
C PHE A 126 -15.66 -4.96 -5.34
N ASP A 127 -15.97 -4.98 -6.64
CA ASP A 127 -15.00 -5.29 -7.69
C ASP A 127 -14.50 -4.01 -8.39
N PRO A 128 -13.23 -3.61 -8.21
CA PRO A 128 -12.58 -2.50 -8.90
C PRO A 128 -12.62 -2.60 -10.43
N ARG A 129 -12.92 -3.79 -10.97
CA ARG A 129 -13.10 -3.98 -12.42
C ARG A 129 -14.42 -3.41 -12.91
N THR A 130 -15.45 -3.43 -12.07
CA THR A 130 -16.83 -3.12 -12.47
C THR A 130 -17.45 -1.96 -11.71
N ASN A 131 -16.86 -1.54 -10.60
CA ASN A 131 -17.31 -0.37 -9.86
C ASN A 131 -17.07 0.93 -10.63
N THR A 132 -17.93 1.90 -10.36
CA THR A 132 -17.84 3.27 -10.87
C THR A 132 -18.16 4.23 -9.73
N PRO A 133 -17.73 5.51 -9.79
CA PRO A 133 -18.05 6.49 -8.76
C PRO A 133 -19.55 6.58 -8.48
N GLU A 134 -20.40 6.48 -9.51
CA GLU A 134 -21.85 6.53 -9.34
C GLU A 134 -22.39 5.33 -8.55
N TYR A 135 -21.82 4.13 -8.75
CA TYR A 135 -22.21 2.95 -8.00
C TYR A 135 -21.74 3.02 -6.54
N ILE A 136 -20.54 3.54 -6.31
CA ILE A 136 -19.98 3.69 -4.96
C ILE A 136 -20.76 4.74 -4.18
N ASN A 137 -20.93 5.94 -4.76
CA ASN A 137 -21.72 7.02 -4.15
C ASN A 137 -23.13 6.56 -3.81
N GLY A 138 -23.84 5.93 -4.77
CA GLY A 138 -25.20 5.46 -4.52
C GLY A 138 -25.28 4.37 -3.44
N TYR A 139 -24.23 3.53 -3.28
CA TYR A 139 -24.20 2.55 -2.21
C TYR A 139 -23.83 3.16 -0.86
N PHE A 140 -22.94 4.15 -0.84
CA PHE A 140 -22.62 4.93 0.34
C PHE A 140 -23.82 5.70 0.87
N ASP A 141 -24.57 6.36 0.00
CA ASP A 141 -25.84 7.01 0.35
C ASP A 141 -26.82 5.99 0.96
N THR A 142 -26.93 4.82 0.34
CA THR A 142 -27.76 3.72 0.86
C THR A 142 -27.30 3.26 2.25
N LEU A 143 -25.99 3.17 2.48
CA LEU A 143 -25.41 2.82 3.78
C LEU A 143 -25.80 3.85 4.84
N LYS A 144 -25.61 5.14 4.55
CA LYS A 144 -25.97 6.26 5.45
C LYS A 144 -27.45 6.30 5.78
N GLU A 145 -28.32 6.03 4.80
CA GLU A 145 -29.78 6.10 4.96
C GLU A 145 -30.39 4.92 5.72
N ARG A 146 -29.79 3.72 5.63
CA ARG A 146 -30.46 2.47 6.05
C ARG A 146 -29.81 1.75 7.23
N GLN A 147 -28.63 2.18 7.64
CA GLN A 147 -27.99 1.71 8.87
C GLN A 147 -28.89 1.96 10.10
N LYS A 148 -28.69 1.17 11.17
CA LYS A 148 -29.38 1.32 12.47
C LYS A 148 -28.38 1.42 13.62
N LEU A 149 -27.45 2.36 13.49
CA LEU A 149 -26.43 2.72 14.45
C LEU A 149 -27.04 3.49 15.62
N ASN A 150 -26.31 3.55 16.73
CA ASN A 150 -26.68 4.42 17.84
C ASN A 150 -26.25 5.88 17.56
N ASN A 151 -26.76 6.85 18.32
CA ASN A 151 -26.50 8.28 18.07
C ASN A 151 -25.01 8.67 17.98
N ALA A 152 -24.12 8.00 18.72
CA ALA A 152 -22.69 8.30 18.68
C ALA A 152 -22.05 7.74 17.40
N GLU A 153 -22.39 6.49 17.04
CA GLU A 153 -21.97 5.86 15.79
C GLU A 153 -22.54 6.60 14.56
N GLU A 154 -23.77 7.12 14.63
CA GLU A 154 -24.36 7.93 13.55
C GLU A 154 -23.62 9.26 13.37
N ALA A 155 -23.22 9.91 14.45
CA ALA A 155 -22.44 11.14 14.40
C ALA A 155 -21.08 10.88 13.72
N ALA A 156 -20.36 9.84 14.16
CA ALA A 156 -19.10 9.44 13.53
C ALA A 156 -19.26 9.12 12.03
N LEU A 157 -20.34 8.42 11.64
CA LEU A 157 -20.60 8.14 10.23
C LEU A 157 -20.92 9.40 9.40
N GLN A 158 -21.50 10.44 10.01
CA GLN A 158 -21.82 11.69 9.29
C GLN A 158 -20.56 12.44 8.87
N ASP A 159 -19.53 12.40 9.72
CA ASP A 159 -18.25 13.09 9.50
C ASP A 159 -17.41 12.40 8.41
N LEU A 160 -17.66 11.12 8.12
CA LEU A 160 -16.97 10.36 7.08
C LEU A 160 -17.52 10.64 5.67
N GLY A 161 -16.61 10.83 4.72
CA GLY A 161 -16.88 11.12 3.32
C GLY A 161 -16.95 9.87 2.44
N VAL A 162 -17.37 10.07 1.19
CA VAL A 162 -17.37 8.97 0.20
C VAL A 162 -15.95 8.56 -0.21
N GLU A 163 -14.99 9.48 -0.11
CA GLU A 163 -13.58 9.17 -0.34
C GLU A 163 -13.05 8.20 0.72
N ASP A 164 -13.40 8.39 2.00
CA ASP A 164 -13.04 7.45 3.08
C ASP A 164 -13.66 6.08 2.83
N PHE A 165 -14.90 6.06 2.33
CA PHE A 165 -15.58 4.82 1.98
C PHE A 165 -14.92 4.12 0.78
N GLU A 166 -14.47 4.85 -0.24
CA GLU A 166 -13.68 4.29 -1.35
C GLU A 166 -12.36 3.67 -0.85
N TRP A 167 -11.73 4.29 0.14
CA TRP A 167 -10.52 3.77 0.77
C TRP A 167 -10.79 2.50 1.53
N PHE A 168 -11.84 2.48 2.36
CA PHE A 168 -12.29 1.29 3.05
C PHE A 168 -12.61 0.15 2.08
N LEU A 169 -13.37 0.41 1.01
CA LEU A 169 -13.72 -0.61 0.01
C LEU A 169 -12.52 -1.22 -0.70
N ALA A 170 -11.38 -0.53 -0.78
CA ALA A 170 -10.15 -1.10 -1.32
C ALA A 170 -9.62 -2.26 -0.46
N ASP A 171 -10.00 -2.27 0.82
CA ASP A 171 -9.52 -3.18 1.86
C ASP A 171 -10.61 -4.18 2.30
N VAL A 172 -11.78 -4.15 1.63
CA VAL A 172 -12.86 -5.11 1.81
C VAL A 172 -12.75 -6.26 0.81
N PHE A 173 -12.69 -7.49 1.32
CA PHE A 173 -12.62 -8.72 0.55
C PHE A 173 -13.88 -9.58 0.73
N VAL A 174 -14.70 -9.69 -0.30
CA VAL A 174 -15.93 -10.48 -0.29
C VAL A 174 -15.69 -11.86 -0.89
N HIS A 175 -16.00 -12.92 -0.15
CA HIS A 175 -15.80 -14.30 -0.56
C HIS A 175 -17.13 -15.04 -0.60
N ARG A 176 -17.58 -15.42 -1.80
CA ARG A 176 -18.64 -16.42 -1.97
C ARG A 176 -18.02 -17.81 -1.90
N ALA A 177 -18.20 -18.51 -0.78
CA ALA A 177 -17.73 -19.87 -0.58
C ALA A 177 -18.64 -20.65 0.37
N SER A 178 -19.09 -21.83 -0.04
CA SER A 178 -19.81 -22.78 0.81
C SER A 178 -18.86 -23.45 1.81
N TRP A 179 -19.44 -24.06 2.84
CA TRP A 179 -18.69 -24.83 3.84
C TRP A 179 -17.82 -25.92 3.20
N ASN A 180 -18.40 -26.69 2.28
CA ASN A 180 -17.69 -27.76 1.57
C ASN A 180 -16.51 -27.21 0.76
N ARG A 181 -16.71 -26.07 0.10
CA ARG A 181 -15.68 -25.45 -0.72
C ARG A 181 -14.53 -24.90 0.10
N LEU A 182 -14.81 -24.28 1.24
CA LEU A 182 -13.78 -23.85 2.20
C LEU A 182 -12.95 -25.04 2.71
N GLY A 183 -13.61 -26.17 3.01
CA GLY A 183 -12.93 -27.42 3.38
C GLY A 183 -12.00 -27.94 2.29
N GLN A 184 -12.50 -28.01 1.04
CA GLN A 184 -11.69 -28.40 -0.11
C GLN A 184 -10.51 -27.45 -0.33
N MET A 185 -10.73 -26.14 -0.25
CA MET A 185 -9.65 -25.16 -0.42
C MET A 185 -8.61 -25.29 0.70
N ALA A 186 -9.04 -25.53 1.94
CA ALA A 186 -8.10 -25.78 3.04
C ALA A 186 -7.29 -27.07 2.82
N GLU A 187 -7.90 -28.13 2.30
CA GLU A 187 -7.21 -29.36 1.93
C GLU A 187 -6.28 -29.16 0.73
N ASP A 188 -6.70 -28.40 -0.30
CA ASP A 188 -5.87 -28.03 -1.45
C ASP A 188 -4.63 -27.27 -0.98
N GLU A 189 -4.79 -26.25 -0.14
CA GLU A 189 -3.67 -25.48 0.44
C GLU A 189 -2.74 -26.35 1.31
N ARG A 190 -3.29 -27.32 2.05
CA ARG A 190 -2.50 -28.29 2.85
C ARG A 190 -1.84 -29.37 1.98
N SER A 191 -2.45 -29.74 0.86
CA SER A 191 -2.03 -30.82 -0.04
C SER A 191 -1.15 -30.33 -1.19
N VAL A 192 -1.09 -29.01 -1.41
CA VAL A 192 -0.01 -28.37 -2.15
C VAL A 192 1.26 -28.78 -1.45
N ASN A 193 1.93 -29.76 -2.04
CA ASN A 193 3.15 -30.36 -1.54
C ASN A 193 4.16 -29.22 -1.40
N ARG A 194 4.35 -28.70 -0.17
CA ARG A 194 5.29 -27.61 0.12
C ARG A 194 6.67 -27.92 -0.46
N SER A 195 7.03 -29.19 -0.66
CA SER A 195 8.25 -29.62 -1.36
C SER A 195 8.38 -29.20 -2.83
N LYS A 196 7.29 -28.88 -3.55
CA LYS A 196 7.35 -28.27 -4.90
C LYS A 196 7.64 -26.77 -4.83
N TRP A 197 7.20 -26.10 -3.76
CA TRP A 197 7.60 -24.72 -3.46
C TRP A 197 8.99 -24.66 -2.82
N ASP A 198 9.42 -25.70 -2.09
CA ASP A 198 10.80 -25.88 -1.60
C ASP A 198 11.82 -25.85 -2.72
N PHE A 199 11.44 -26.06 -3.98
CA PHE A 199 12.34 -25.88 -5.11
C PHE A 199 12.57 -24.39 -5.46
N TYR A 200 11.57 -23.53 -5.22
CA TYR A 200 11.66 -22.08 -5.37
C TYR A 200 12.08 -21.36 -4.08
N THR A 201 12.02 -22.03 -2.92
CA THR A 201 12.46 -21.51 -1.61
C THR A 201 13.72 -22.20 -1.08
N ARG A 202 14.26 -23.23 -1.74
CA ARG A 202 15.63 -23.69 -1.51
C ARG A 202 16.57 -22.62 -2.01
N GLU A 203 17.48 -22.19 -1.14
CA GLU A 203 18.66 -21.43 -1.51
C GLU A 203 19.40 -22.19 -2.61
N ASN A 204 19.24 -21.76 -3.86
CA ASN A 204 20.22 -22.09 -4.89
C ASN A 204 21.56 -21.61 -4.34
N SER A 205 22.59 -22.46 -4.34
CA SER A 205 23.91 -22.06 -3.86
C SER A 205 24.31 -20.77 -4.56
N PRO A 206 24.37 -19.65 -3.84
CA PRO A 206 24.56 -18.35 -4.46
C PRO A 206 25.95 -18.28 -5.09
N ALA A 207 26.10 -17.46 -6.13
CA ALA A 207 27.39 -17.32 -6.80
C ALA A 207 28.38 -16.68 -5.83
N ARG A 208 29.47 -17.38 -5.53
CA ARG A 208 30.59 -16.90 -4.70
C ARG A 208 31.51 -16.00 -5.51
N GLU A 209 30.93 -15.01 -6.15
CA GLU A 209 31.63 -13.99 -6.94
C GLU A 209 31.35 -12.65 -6.27
N ALA A 210 32.41 -11.91 -5.95
CA ALA A 210 32.27 -10.55 -5.46
C ALA A 210 31.66 -9.69 -6.58
N GLU A 211 30.47 -9.14 -6.33
CA GLU A 211 29.84 -8.17 -7.21
C GLU A 211 29.58 -6.89 -6.43
N THR A 212 29.96 -5.77 -7.02
CA THR A 212 29.57 -4.44 -6.53
C THR A 212 28.14 -4.17 -6.98
N LEU A 213 27.21 -4.20 -6.04
CA LEU A 213 25.82 -3.86 -6.32
C LEU A 213 25.60 -2.35 -6.26
N VAL A 214 24.79 -1.84 -7.19
CA VAL A 214 24.15 -0.53 -7.04
C VAL A 214 22.91 -0.76 -6.20
N ALA A 215 22.94 -0.37 -4.94
CA ALA A 215 21.79 -0.44 -4.05
C ALA A 215 20.62 0.38 -4.60
N ASN A 216 19.40 -0.15 -4.46
CA ASN A 216 18.17 0.60 -4.69
C ASN A 216 17.71 1.37 -3.44
N PHE A 217 18.64 1.61 -2.51
CA PHE A 217 18.42 2.32 -1.27
C PHE A 217 19.53 3.31 -0.99
N LEU A 218 19.20 4.34 -0.21
CA LEU A 218 20.13 5.35 0.28
C LEU A 218 20.00 5.46 1.79
N ARG A 219 21.09 5.78 2.46
CA ARG A 219 21.06 6.18 3.86
C ARG A 219 20.57 7.62 3.93
N ILE A 220 19.70 7.94 4.87
CA ILE A 220 19.41 9.32 5.25
C ILE A 220 20.57 9.76 6.16
N SER A 221 21.48 10.58 5.62
CA SER A 221 22.73 10.98 6.27
C SER A 221 22.57 12.26 7.08
N GLY A 222 21.67 13.15 6.66
CA GLY A 222 21.32 14.40 7.33
C GLY A 222 19.85 14.36 7.73
N LEU A 223 19.58 14.57 9.02
CA LEU A 223 18.24 14.68 9.58
C LEU A 223 17.81 16.15 9.63
N PRO A 224 16.49 16.44 9.69
CA PRO A 224 16.01 17.80 9.86
C PRO A 224 16.57 18.39 11.15
N GLU A 225 16.81 19.70 11.22
CA GLU A 225 17.34 20.33 12.42
C GLU A 225 16.36 20.24 13.61
N SER A 226 15.06 20.37 13.34
CA SER A 226 14.03 20.46 14.38
C SER A 226 12.76 19.71 14.01
N ILE A 227 12.07 19.19 15.02
CA ILE A 227 10.68 18.75 14.93
C ILE A 227 9.78 19.73 15.67
N TYR A 228 8.57 19.93 15.14
CA TYR A 228 7.53 20.75 15.77
C TYR A 228 6.46 19.82 16.35
N ILE A 229 6.23 19.93 17.66
CA ILE A 229 5.32 19.06 18.40
C ILE A 229 4.30 19.94 19.14
N GLY A 230 3.02 19.71 18.94
CA GLY A 230 1.94 20.41 19.65
C GLY A 230 0.78 19.50 20.01
N GLU A 231 -0.21 20.05 20.71
CA GLU A 231 -1.48 19.37 20.97
C GLU A 231 -2.31 19.31 19.67
N ASN A 232 -2.79 18.11 19.35
CA ASN A 232 -3.72 17.91 18.25
C ASN A 232 -5.14 18.31 18.68
N LEU A 233 -5.75 19.25 17.96
CA LEU A 233 -7.13 19.69 18.16
C LEU A 233 -8.13 18.96 17.27
N ALA A 234 -7.66 18.13 16.33
CA ALA A 234 -8.56 17.31 15.52
C ALA A 234 -9.19 16.21 16.39
N ASP A 235 -10.52 16.21 16.50
CA ASP A 235 -11.27 15.12 17.13
C ASP A 235 -10.95 13.76 16.49
N HIS A 236 -10.71 13.80 15.17
CA HIS A 236 -10.41 12.66 14.31
C HIS A 236 -9.22 13.00 13.39
N PRO A 237 -8.06 12.31 13.48
CA PRO A 237 -6.85 12.64 12.71
C PRO A 237 -7.03 12.68 11.19
N GLU A 238 -7.99 11.92 10.65
CA GLU A 238 -8.35 11.87 9.24
C GLU A 238 -8.89 13.20 8.71
N ASN A 239 -9.56 13.99 9.55
CA ASN A 239 -10.15 15.28 9.18
C ASN A 239 -9.09 16.27 8.69
N ILE A 240 -7.86 16.12 9.17
CA ILE A 240 -6.73 16.94 8.73
C ILE A 240 -6.53 16.79 7.22
N TYR A 241 -6.73 15.59 6.66
CA TYR A 241 -6.42 15.29 5.26
C TYR A 241 -7.59 15.52 4.29
N VAL A 242 -8.72 16.04 4.77
CA VAL A 242 -9.85 16.42 3.91
C VAL A 242 -9.46 17.60 3.02
N ASP A 243 -8.90 18.64 3.63
CA ASP A 243 -8.49 19.87 2.93
C ASP A 243 -6.97 19.96 2.73
N ASN A 244 -6.21 18.99 3.25
CA ASN A 244 -4.75 19.01 3.19
C ASN A 244 -4.19 17.79 2.46
N PRO A 245 -3.18 17.97 1.57
CA PRO A 245 -2.56 16.85 0.90
C PRO A 245 -1.92 15.85 1.86
N ARG A 246 -2.16 14.56 1.64
CA ARG A 246 -1.60 13.47 2.48
C ARG A 246 -0.07 13.32 2.43
N HIS A 247 0.60 14.04 1.54
CA HIS A 247 2.06 14.08 1.48
C HIS A 247 2.66 15.18 2.37
N LEU A 248 1.86 16.06 2.98
CA LEU A 248 2.40 17.02 3.95
C LEU A 248 3.11 16.26 5.10
N PRO A 249 4.35 16.61 5.47
CA PRO A 249 5.15 15.91 6.46
C PRO A 249 4.71 16.25 7.88
N ILE A 250 3.46 15.87 8.16
CA ILE A 250 2.81 15.93 9.46
C ILE A 250 2.44 14.52 9.90
N TRP A 251 2.22 14.30 11.18
CA TRP A 251 1.71 13.05 11.73
C TRP A 251 0.96 13.34 13.03
N VAL A 252 -0.10 12.58 13.31
CA VAL A 252 -0.86 12.72 14.56
C VAL A 252 -0.88 11.36 15.23
N GLU A 253 -0.49 11.32 16.49
CA GLU A 253 -0.46 10.10 17.28
C GLU A 253 -0.57 10.44 18.77
N SER A 254 -1.38 9.68 19.50
CA SER A 254 -1.54 9.83 20.96
C SER A 254 -1.93 11.25 21.42
N GLY A 255 -2.75 11.96 20.62
CA GLY A 255 -3.18 13.34 20.93
C GLY A 255 -2.14 14.42 20.64
N LEU A 256 -0.99 14.04 20.07
CA LEU A 256 0.07 14.96 19.67
C LEU A 256 0.09 15.12 18.15
N PHE A 257 0.39 16.34 17.72
CA PHE A 257 0.64 16.73 16.35
C PHE A 257 2.15 16.91 16.14
N TYR A 258 2.71 16.19 15.18
CA TYR A 258 4.13 16.23 14.80
C TYR A 258 4.26 16.81 13.39
N SER A 259 5.24 17.67 13.15
CA SER A 259 5.46 18.31 11.85
C SER A 259 6.94 18.57 11.57
N LEU A 260 7.33 18.40 10.30
CA LEU A 260 8.58 18.95 9.74
C LEU A 260 8.38 20.31 9.07
N ILE A 261 7.13 20.78 8.95
CA ILE A 261 6.81 22.13 8.48
C ILE A 261 6.86 23.07 9.69
N PRO A 262 7.68 24.14 9.66
CA PRO A 262 7.65 25.20 10.66
C PRO A 262 6.26 25.83 10.80
N MET A 263 5.92 26.30 11.99
CA MET A 263 4.60 26.90 12.25
C MET A 263 4.33 28.13 11.40
N GLU A 264 5.37 28.91 11.08
CA GLU A 264 5.29 30.10 10.24
C GLU A 264 4.94 29.77 8.78
N GLU A 265 5.30 28.56 8.33
CA GLU A 265 5.11 28.07 6.96
C GLU A 265 3.92 27.11 6.84
N MET A 266 3.27 26.80 7.95
CA MET A 266 2.16 25.87 7.97
C MET A 266 0.95 26.42 7.19
N PRO A 267 0.39 25.65 6.24
CA PRO A 267 -0.82 26.02 5.50
C PRO A 267 -1.97 26.43 6.42
N ASP A 268 -2.73 27.46 6.03
CA ASP A 268 -3.89 27.94 6.79
C ASP A 268 -4.96 26.87 7.01
N SER A 269 -5.05 25.90 6.10
CA SER A 269 -5.93 24.73 6.20
C SER A 269 -5.50 23.72 7.26
N LEU A 270 -4.26 23.77 7.77
CA LEU A 270 -3.80 22.93 8.88
C LEU A 270 -3.97 23.59 10.26
N ARG A 271 -3.89 24.92 10.32
CA ARG A 271 -3.94 25.70 11.58
C ARG A 271 -5.12 25.34 12.51
N PRO A 272 -6.35 25.07 12.02
CA PRO A 272 -7.47 24.73 12.90
C PRO A 272 -7.28 23.43 13.71
N PHE A 273 -6.34 22.57 13.31
CA PHE A 273 -6.13 21.26 13.91
C PHE A 273 -4.98 21.22 14.92
N VAL A 274 -4.31 22.34 15.16
CA VAL A 274 -3.17 22.43 16.08
C VAL A 274 -3.36 23.59 17.04
N ASP A 275 -3.11 23.37 18.33
CA ASP A 275 -3.03 24.48 19.28
C ASP A 275 -1.69 25.19 19.09
N GLU A 276 -1.70 26.29 18.34
CA GLU A 276 -0.48 27.07 18.02
C GLU A 276 0.29 27.51 19.28
N GLU A 277 -0.37 27.74 20.42
CA GLU A 277 0.30 28.13 21.67
C GLU A 277 1.02 26.97 22.35
N SER A 278 0.61 25.73 22.04
CA SER A 278 1.21 24.50 22.58
C SER A 278 2.45 24.05 21.81
N VAL A 279 2.66 24.54 20.59
CA VAL A 279 3.70 24.01 19.70
C VAL A 279 5.09 24.35 20.21
N GLN A 280 5.91 23.32 20.36
CA GLN A 280 7.30 23.41 20.75
C GLN A 280 8.18 22.92 19.61
N SER A 281 9.21 23.70 19.32
CA SER A 281 10.32 23.27 18.46
C SER A 281 11.38 22.59 19.33
N GLN A 282 11.78 21.39 18.93
CA GLN A 282 12.83 20.62 19.60
C GLN A 282 13.89 20.18 18.58
N PRO A 283 15.19 20.14 18.95
CA PRO A 283 16.21 19.56 18.09
C PRO A 283 15.87 18.10 17.75
N PHE A 284 15.87 17.76 16.46
CA PHE A 284 15.37 16.47 15.99
C PHE A 284 16.14 15.28 16.57
N ASP A 285 17.48 15.37 16.60
CA ASP A 285 18.35 14.33 17.18
C ASP A 285 18.04 14.08 18.66
N SER A 286 17.84 15.15 19.41
CA SER A 286 17.50 15.04 20.84
C SER A 286 16.13 14.39 21.04
N TRP A 287 15.15 14.73 20.21
CA TRP A 287 13.83 14.09 20.26
C TRP A 287 13.92 12.59 19.93
N LEU A 288 14.67 12.23 18.88
CA LEU A 288 14.86 10.85 18.45
C LEU A 288 15.54 9.96 19.50
N GLU A 289 16.47 10.50 20.28
CA GLU A 289 17.17 9.78 21.36
C GLU A 289 16.33 9.60 22.63
N ASN A 290 15.40 10.52 22.90
CA ASN A 290 14.72 10.60 24.20
C ASN A 290 13.31 10.02 24.21
N GLU A 291 12.69 9.80 23.05
CA GLU A 291 11.32 9.29 22.94
C GLU A 291 11.25 7.94 22.23
N ASP A 292 10.68 6.93 22.92
CA ASP A 292 10.58 5.56 22.39
C ASP A 292 9.77 5.47 21.08
N THR A 293 8.78 6.36 20.88
CA THR A 293 7.93 6.42 19.68
C THR A 293 8.54 7.25 18.55
N ALA A 294 9.59 8.04 18.82
CA ALA A 294 10.16 8.95 17.84
C ALA A 294 10.64 8.26 16.55
N PRO A 295 11.26 7.06 16.56
CA PRO A 295 11.68 6.41 15.33
C PRO A 295 10.52 6.04 14.40
N ASP A 296 9.36 5.67 14.96
CA ASP A 296 8.17 5.33 14.18
C ASP A 296 7.53 6.56 13.56
N VAL A 297 7.40 7.64 14.35
CA VAL A 297 6.92 8.94 13.86
C VAL A 297 7.87 9.51 12.79
N ALA A 298 9.19 9.46 13.03
CA ALA A 298 10.22 9.92 12.08
C ALA A 298 10.12 9.20 10.73
N LYS A 299 9.96 7.86 10.72
CA LYS A 299 9.75 7.10 9.48
C LYS A 299 8.54 7.63 8.69
N ARG A 300 7.43 7.95 9.37
CA ARG A 300 6.21 8.45 8.72
C ARG A 300 6.40 9.86 8.17
N LEU A 301 7.03 10.74 8.94
CA LEU A 301 7.34 12.11 8.53
C LEU A 301 8.30 12.13 7.32
N PHE A 302 9.39 11.36 7.35
CA PHE A 302 10.33 11.28 6.24
C PHE A 302 9.70 10.70 4.97
N ASN A 303 8.85 9.68 5.11
CA ASN A 303 8.09 9.14 3.99
C ASN A 303 7.21 10.20 3.32
N ARG A 304 6.60 11.09 4.10
CA ARG A 304 5.75 12.17 3.59
C ARG A 304 6.58 13.30 3.00
N GLU A 305 7.65 13.71 3.66
CA GLU A 305 8.58 14.74 3.17
C GLU A 305 9.18 14.38 1.80
N ILE A 306 9.65 13.15 1.63
CA ILE A 306 10.17 12.65 0.35
C ILE A 306 9.11 12.74 -0.76
N ARG A 307 7.84 12.50 -0.43
CA ARG A 307 6.72 12.60 -1.39
C ARG A 307 6.35 14.05 -1.67
N ARG A 308 6.35 14.91 -0.66
CA ARG A 308 6.14 16.35 -0.78
C ARG A 308 7.13 16.95 -1.77
N ARG A 309 8.43 16.66 -1.61
CA ARG A 309 9.48 17.13 -2.54
C ARG A 309 9.18 16.83 -4.01
N ALA A 310 8.69 15.62 -4.28
CA ALA A 310 8.35 15.22 -5.64
C ALA A 310 7.15 16.00 -6.20
N VAL A 311 6.09 16.16 -5.38
CA VAL A 311 4.83 16.81 -5.80
C VAL A 311 5.00 18.32 -5.89
N ASP A 312 5.68 18.95 -4.93
CA ASP A 312 5.92 20.39 -4.90
C ASP A 312 6.99 20.81 -5.91
N GLY A 313 7.98 19.95 -6.16
CA GLY A 313 9.05 20.21 -7.13
C GLY A 313 8.62 20.09 -8.59
N TYR A 314 7.51 19.39 -8.87
CA TYR A 314 7.05 19.13 -10.23
C TYR A 314 5.52 19.21 -10.35
N GLU A 315 5.02 20.22 -11.08
CA GLU A 315 3.58 20.51 -11.27
C GLU A 315 2.74 19.31 -11.79
N ASP A 316 3.37 18.41 -12.54
CA ASP A 316 2.74 17.21 -13.08
C ASP A 316 2.94 15.94 -12.27
N CYS A 317 3.78 15.97 -11.23
CA CYS A 317 3.92 14.86 -10.33
C CYS A 317 2.71 14.79 -9.38
N ARG A 318 2.22 13.58 -9.14
CA ARG A 318 1.09 13.31 -8.26
C ARG A 318 1.35 12.07 -7.44
N MET A 319 0.84 12.10 -6.20
CA MET A 319 0.74 10.93 -5.36
C MET A 319 -0.62 10.24 -5.57
N VAL A 320 -0.61 8.93 -5.80
CA VAL A 320 -1.80 8.09 -5.93
C VAL A 320 -1.68 6.87 -5.02
N ARG A 321 -2.80 6.41 -4.46
CA ARG A 321 -2.84 5.18 -3.66
C ARG A 321 -3.19 3.98 -4.54
N HIS A 322 -2.33 2.96 -4.53
CA HIS A 322 -2.55 1.72 -5.28
C HIS A 322 -2.02 0.52 -4.49
N GLN A 323 -2.87 -0.47 -4.23
CA GLN A 323 -2.53 -1.66 -3.43
C GLN A 323 -1.85 -1.30 -2.10
N TYR A 324 -2.52 -0.49 -1.27
CA TYR A 324 -2.02 -0.06 0.05
C TYR A 324 -0.79 0.87 0.02
N GLU A 325 -0.21 1.15 -1.15
CA GLU A 325 1.00 1.96 -1.27
C GLU A 325 0.72 3.32 -1.89
N ASN A 326 1.36 4.35 -1.35
CA ASN A 326 1.42 5.67 -1.95
C ASN A 326 2.52 5.70 -3.00
N ARG A 327 2.12 5.84 -4.26
CA ARG A 327 2.99 5.85 -5.44
C ARG A 327 2.99 7.22 -6.09
N LEU A 328 4.15 7.68 -6.49
CA LEU A 328 4.35 8.90 -7.25
C LEU A 328 4.34 8.57 -8.73
N LEU A 329 3.67 9.39 -9.54
CA LEU A 329 3.67 9.30 -10.99
C LEU A 329 3.51 10.68 -11.61
N PHE A 330 3.86 10.82 -12.89
CA PHE A 330 3.61 12.04 -13.64
C PHE A 330 2.33 11.94 -14.45
N LYS A 331 1.57 13.04 -14.53
CA LYS A 331 0.47 13.18 -15.47
C LYS A 331 0.98 13.04 -16.91
N HIS A 332 0.09 12.55 -17.75
CA HIS A 332 0.23 12.56 -19.20
C HIS A 332 -0.79 13.54 -19.75
N GLU A 333 -0.30 14.72 -20.11
CA GLU A 333 -1.09 15.66 -20.91
C GLU A 333 -0.92 15.28 -22.38
N GLY A 334 -1.94 14.64 -22.96
CA GLY A 334 -2.00 14.43 -24.39
C GLY A 334 -2.14 15.79 -25.08
N GLY A 335 -1.03 16.38 -25.53
CA GLY A 335 -0.98 17.67 -26.21
C GLY A 335 -0.35 17.51 -27.58
N GLY A 336 -1.08 17.93 -28.62
CA GLY A 336 -0.84 17.58 -30.02
C GLY A 336 0.52 18.02 -30.59
N SER A 337 1.09 17.12 -31.38
CA SER A 337 2.00 17.48 -32.46
C SER A 337 1.48 16.80 -33.72
N ASP A 338 1.15 17.60 -34.72
CA ASP A 338 0.92 17.21 -36.11
C ASP A 338 2.22 16.64 -36.71
N GLU A 339 2.69 15.50 -36.19
CA GLU A 339 3.77 14.74 -36.80
C GLU A 339 3.28 13.32 -37.02
N GLU A 340 3.28 12.93 -38.30
CA GLU A 340 2.99 11.59 -38.82
C GLU A 340 4.05 10.57 -38.37
N ASP A 341 4.27 10.43 -37.06
CA ASP A 341 5.11 9.39 -36.50
C ASP A 341 4.22 8.37 -35.77
N ASP A 342 4.27 7.12 -36.22
CA ASP A 342 3.45 5.99 -35.73
C ASP A 342 3.85 5.53 -34.30
N SER A 343 4.61 6.37 -33.59
CA SER A 343 5.15 6.11 -32.26
C SER A 343 4.21 6.66 -31.17
N PRO A 344 4.05 5.94 -30.03
CA PRO A 344 3.14 6.40 -28.98
C PRO A 344 3.62 7.73 -28.41
N VAL A 345 2.71 8.70 -28.26
CA VAL A 345 2.99 10.00 -27.65
C VAL A 345 3.51 9.78 -26.23
N LYS A 346 4.58 10.49 -25.86
CA LYS A 346 5.23 10.35 -24.56
C LYS A 346 5.31 11.68 -23.85
N THR A 347 5.08 11.67 -22.54
CA THR A 347 5.44 12.77 -21.66
C THR A 347 6.89 12.63 -21.25
N ARG A 348 7.65 13.71 -21.42
CA ARG A 348 9.03 13.82 -20.96
C ARG A 348 9.17 14.85 -19.85
N VAL A 349 9.85 14.47 -18.79
CA VAL A 349 10.26 15.37 -17.70
C VAL A 349 11.77 15.27 -17.61
N GLU A 350 12.47 16.41 -17.70
CA GLU A 350 13.93 16.49 -17.64
C GLU A 350 14.67 15.47 -18.52
N GLY A 351 14.18 15.28 -19.76
CA GLY A 351 14.80 14.38 -20.74
C GLY A 351 14.44 12.90 -20.60
N TRP A 352 13.58 12.52 -19.66
CA TRP A 352 13.15 11.13 -19.47
C TRP A 352 11.68 10.92 -19.81
N ASP A 353 11.38 9.83 -20.54
CA ASP A 353 10.01 9.38 -20.78
C ASP A 353 9.37 8.91 -19.44
N VAL A 354 8.43 9.68 -18.88
CA VAL A 354 7.74 9.38 -17.60
C VAL A 354 6.38 8.74 -17.77
N ALA A 355 5.68 9.06 -18.85
CA ALA A 355 4.40 8.48 -19.20
C ALA A 355 4.29 8.37 -20.72
N MET A 356 3.46 7.44 -21.20
CA MET A 356 3.23 7.26 -22.64
C MET A 356 1.85 6.71 -22.94
N ASP A 357 1.36 7.05 -24.13
CA ASP A 357 0.14 6.49 -24.67
C ASP A 357 0.27 4.97 -24.89
N TRP A 358 -0.78 4.25 -24.50
CA TRP A 358 -0.84 2.81 -24.55
C TRP A 358 -2.19 2.32 -25.09
N GLY A 359 -2.68 3.01 -26.14
CA GLY A 359 -3.97 2.76 -26.76
C GLY A 359 -5.09 3.44 -25.98
N ALA A 360 -6.02 2.67 -25.42
CA ALA A 360 -7.10 3.20 -24.58
C ALA A 360 -6.66 3.52 -23.13
N TYR A 361 -5.36 3.46 -22.86
CA TYR A 361 -4.77 3.60 -21.53
C TYR A 361 -3.50 4.43 -21.63
N THR A 362 -3.07 4.99 -20.50
CA THR A 362 -1.76 5.63 -20.37
C THR A 362 -0.89 4.77 -19.47
N ALA A 363 0.36 4.53 -19.87
CA ALA A 363 1.37 3.87 -19.06
C ALA A 363 2.19 4.93 -18.32
N HIS A 364 2.24 4.87 -16.99
CA HIS A 364 2.99 5.77 -16.13
C HIS A 364 4.14 5.02 -15.48
N ARG A 365 5.34 5.59 -15.50
CA ARG A 365 6.39 5.18 -14.56
C ARG A 365 5.99 5.64 -13.17
N TYR A 366 6.20 4.79 -12.18
CA TYR A 366 5.95 5.14 -10.79
C TYR A 366 7.18 4.95 -9.91
N ALA A 367 7.20 5.66 -8.79
CA ALA A 367 8.06 5.38 -7.65
C ALA A 367 7.24 5.20 -6.38
N ALA A 368 7.65 4.27 -5.52
CA ALA A 368 7.13 4.08 -4.18
C ALA A 368 8.30 4.18 -3.19
N PRO A 369 8.65 5.40 -2.73
CA PRO A 369 9.67 5.56 -1.70
C PRO A 369 9.15 5.04 -0.35
N VAL A 370 9.98 4.28 0.34
CA VAL A 370 9.69 3.70 1.67
C VAL A 370 10.89 3.90 2.57
N VAL A 371 10.70 4.63 3.67
CA VAL A 371 11.71 4.76 4.71
C VAL A 371 11.61 3.59 5.69
N LYS A 372 12.75 2.95 5.96
CA LYS A 372 12.92 1.88 6.95
C LYS A 372 14.07 2.24 7.89
N GLN A 373 14.04 1.68 9.09
CA GLN A 373 15.13 1.82 10.05
C GLN A 373 15.88 0.50 10.19
N HIS A 374 17.21 0.55 10.20
CA HIS A 374 18.07 -0.60 10.46
C HIS A 374 19.26 -0.16 11.30
N LYS A 375 19.49 -0.83 12.44
CA LYS A 375 20.55 -0.48 13.41
C LYS A 375 20.56 1.02 13.73
N GLU A 376 19.40 1.54 14.12
CA GLU A 376 19.17 2.95 14.48
C GLU A 376 19.31 3.96 13.32
N GLN A 377 19.77 3.54 12.14
CA GLN A 377 19.90 4.40 10.97
C GLN A 377 18.69 4.28 10.04
N PHE A 378 18.33 5.39 9.38
CA PHE A 378 17.24 5.42 8.41
C PHE A 378 17.75 5.23 6.99
N TYR A 379 16.98 4.47 6.22
CA TYR A 379 17.25 4.16 4.83
C TYR A 379 15.98 4.37 4.01
N VAL A 380 16.11 5.04 2.86
CA VAL A 380 15.04 5.14 1.88
C VAL A 380 15.24 4.08 0.80
N PHE A 381 14.21 3.28 0.56
CA PHE A 381 14.13 2.33 -0.54
C PHE A 381 13.17 2.91 -1.58
N ILE A 382 13.48 2.77 -2.87
CA ILE A 382 12.58 3.21 -3.94
C ILE A 382 12.21 2.01 -4.78
N ASP A 383 10.95 1.58 -4.68
CA ASP A 383 10.40 0.65 -5.67
C ASP A 383 9.96 1.43 -6.91
N THR A 384 10.21 0.87 -8.09
CA THR A 384 9.90 1.51 -9.36
C THR A 384 9.29 0.52 -10.32
N GLY A 385 8.41 1.03 -11.18
CA GLY A 385 7.87 0.22 -12.24
C GLY A 385 6.88 0.99 -13.09
N TRP A 386 5.93 0.26 -13.66
CA TRP A 386 4.87 0.83 -14.48
C TRP A 386 3.51 0.63 -13.82
N MET A 387 2.64 1.61 -14.01
CA MET A 387 1.20 1.50 -13.74
C MET A 387 0.44 1.99 -14.96
N PHE A 388 -0.81 1.57 -15.07
CA PHE A 388 -1.69 2.02 -16.15
C PHE A 388 -2.86 2.79 -15.58
N SER A 389 -3.32 3.80 -16.29
CA SER A 389 -4.54 4.54 -16.00
C SER A 389 -5.44 4.56 -17.24
N ARG A 390 -6.75 4.78 -17.04
CA ARG A 390 -7.71 4.99 -18.14
C ARG A 390 -7.62 6.41 -18.71
N SER A 391 -7.03 7.33 -17.98
CA SER A 391 -6.82 8.73 -18.37
C SER A 391 -5.43 9.19 -18.00
N GLY A 392 -4.86 10.08 -18.81
CA GLY A 392 -3.52 10.61 -18.57
C GLY A 392 -3.34 11.34 -17.23
N GLY A 393 -4.42 11.72 -16.54
CA GLY A 393 -4.35 12.37 -15.23
C GLY A 393 -3.86 11.48 -14.08
N GLY A 394 -3.69 10.17 -14.29
CA GLY A 394 -3.14 9.23 -13.30
C GLY A 394 -4.08 8.85 -12.15
N THR A 395 -5.30 9.39 -12.11
CA THR A 395 -6.28 9.12 -11.03
C THR A 395 -7.11 7.86 -11.26
N SER A 396 -7.23 7.39 -12.50
CA SER A 396 -8.07 6.27 -12.91
C SER A 396 -7.27 4.98 -13.10
N ILE A 397 -6.53 4.56 -12.06
CA ILE A 397 -5.59 3.43 -12.14
C ILE A 397 -6.32 2.12 -12.54
N VAL A 398 -5.80 1.47 -13.57
CA VAL A 398 -6.28 0.19 -14.10
C VAL A 398 -5.79 -0.93 -13.18
N LYS A 399 -6.71 -1.78 -12.73
CA LYS A 399 -6.45 -2.91 -11.82
C LYS A 399 -6.94 -4.23 -12.44
N GLY A 400 -6.53 -5.36 -11.86
CA GLY A 400 -7.03 -6.70 -12.23
C GLY A 400 -6.52 -7.22 -13.59
N ASP A 401 -7.29 -8.10 -14.26
CA ASP A 401 -6.85 -8.82 -15.47
C ASP A 401 -6.47 -7.87 -16.61
N THR A 402 -7.11 -6.71 -16.69
CA THR A 402 -6.76 -5.68 -17.66
C THR A 402 -5.35 -5.17 -17.40
N ALA A 403 -4.99 -4.88 -16.15
CA ALA A 403 -3.64 -4.50 -15.78
C ALA A 403 -2.64 -5.61 -16.12
N SER A 404 -2.93 -6.87 -15.78
CA SER A 404 -2.08 -8.01 -16.11
C SER A 404 -1.81 -8.11 -17.62
N LYS A 405 -2.85 -8.00 -18.45
CA LYS A 405 -2.70 -8.00 -19.93
C LYS A 405 -1.88 -6.81 -20.44
N LEU A 406 -2.03 -5.64 -19.83
CA LEU A 406 -1.25 -4.45 -20.19
C LEU A 406 0.22 -4.63 -19.80
N HIS A 407 0.50 -5.22 -18.63
CA HIS A 407 1.84 -5.59 -18.21
C HIS A 407 2.47 -6.66 -19.12
N ASP A 408 1.74 -7.71 -19.50
CA ASP A 408 2.21 -8.73 -20.45
C ASP A 408 2.54 -8.10 -21.81
N LYS A 409 1.71 -7.17 -22.27
CA LYS A 409 1.95 -6.41 -23.50
C LYS A 409 3.19 -5.51 -23.36
N LEU A 410 3.36 -4.84 -22.23
CA LEU A 410 4.51 -3.98 -21.95
C LEU A 410 5.81 -4.79 -21.84
N GLN A 411 5.75 -5.99 -21.25
CA GLN A 411 6.86 -6.94 -21.18
C GLN A 411 7.28 -7.43 -22.57
N SER A 412 6.33 -7.88 -23.39
CA SER A 412 6.61 -8.32 -24.76
C SER A 412 7.15 -7.20 -25.67
N SER A 413 6.85 -5.94 -25.34
CA SER A 413 7.37 -4.75 -26.03
C SER A 413 8.80 -4.35 -25.60
N GLY A 414 9.41 -5.05 -24.63
CA GLY A 414 10.79 -4.81 -24.20
C GLY A 414 10.98 -3.65 -23.22
N HIS A 415 9.90 -3.04 -22.72
CA HIS A 415 9.97 -1.95 -21.75
C HIS A 415 10.32 -2.43 -20.31
N TYR A 416 10.20 -3.73 -20.03
CA TYR A 416 10.57 -4.38 -18.75
C TYR A 416 12.02 -4.90 -18.68
N ARG A 417 12.94 -4.43 -19.53
CA ARG A 417 14.34 -4.87 -19.47
C ARG A 417 15.03 -4.38 -18.17
N PRO A 418 15.93 -5.15 -17.54
CA PRO A 418 16.64 -4.73 -16.32
C PRO A 418 17.36 -3.37 -16.42
N ASN A 419 17.87 -3.03 -17.60
CA ASN A 419 18.47 -1.71 -17.86
C ASN A 419 17.46 -0.55 -17.74
N ASN A 420 16.18 -0.80 -18.03
CA ASN A 420 15.13 0.20 -17.83
C ASN A 420 14.78 0.38 -16.36
N LEU A 421 14.95 -0.65 -15.50
CA LEU A 421 14.72 -0.53 -14.06
C LEU A 421 15.81 0.31 -13.39
N LYS A 422 17.09 0.06 -13.71
CA LYS A 422 18.21 0.89 -13.22
C LYS A 422 18.08 2.35 -13.67
N ALA A 423 17.65 2.56 -14.92
CA ALA A 423 17.40 3.90 -15.45
C ALA A 423 16.21 4.59 -14.76
N GLN A 424 15.12 3.86 -14.51
CA GLN A 424 13.95 4.35 -13.75
C GLN A 424 14.33 4.73 -12.30
N PHE A 425 15.14 3.91 -11.65
CA PHE A 425 15.62 4.20 -10.30
C PHE A 425 16.46 5.49 -10.27
N ARG A 426 17.43 5.64 -11.17
CA ARG A 426 18.23 6.88 -11.28
C ARG A 426 17.37 8.10 -11.57
N GLN A 427 16.43 7.97 -12.50
CA GLN A 427 15.49 9.02 -12.84
C GLN A 427 14.70 9.48 -11.59
N TRP A 428 14.12 8.55 -10.83
CA TRP A 428 13.36 8.89 -9.64
C TRP A 428 14.22 9.45 -8.52
N ARG A 429 15.46 8.99 -8.38
CA ARG A 429 16.40 9.60 -7.43
C ARG A 429 16.66 11.07 -7.74
N ALA A 430 16.86 11.43 -9.01
CA ALA A 430 17.01 12.82 -9.41
C ALA A 430 15.76 13.64 -9.03
N TYR A 431 14.57 13.16 -9.38
CA TYR A 431 13.31 13.87 -9.07
C TYR A 431 12.99 13.98 -7.58
N LEU A 432 13.54 13.07 -6.76
CA LEU A 432 13.37 13.09 -5.31
C LEU A 432 14.45 13.92 -4.60
N GLY A 433 15.38 14.54 -5.33
CA GLY A 433 16.51 15.27 -4.74
C GLY A 433 17.50 14.36 -4.01
N MET A 434 17.64 13.09 -4.44
CA MET A 434 18.49 12.08 -3.78
C MET A 434 19.82 11.83 -4.51
N ASP A 435 20.05 12.48 -5.65
CA ASP A 435 21.31 12.46 -6.40
C ASP A 435 22.23 13.65 -6.02
N GLU A 436 21.80 14.47 -5.05
CA GLU A 436 22.54 15.62 -4.56
C GLU A 436 23.78 15.14 -3.79
N SER A 437 24.89 15.00 -4.50
CA SER A 437 26.15 15.33 -3.86
C SER A 437 26.01 16.80 -3.44
N PRO A 438 26.29 17.19 -2.17
CA PRO A 438 26.31 18.61 -1.82
C PRO A 438 27.21 19.28 -2.85
N PRO A 439 26.74 20.32 -3.56
CA PRO A 439 27.52 20.91 -4.63
C PRO A 439 28.86 21.35 -4.02
N LEU A 440 29.93 20.69 -4.47
CA LEU A 440 31.29 21.17 -4.27
C LEU A 440 31.36 22.49 -5.06
N GLU A 441 31.08 23.56 -4.34
CA GLU A 441 31.20 24.96 -4.74
C GLU A 441 30.12 25.45 -5.74
N GLU A 442 29.37 26.46 -5.29
CA GLU A 442 28.57 27.41 -6.09
C GLU A 442 27.21 26.95 -6.68
N ALA A 443 26.18 26.93 -5.82
CA ALA A 443 24.87 27.50 -6.15
C ALA A 443 24.18 27.88 -4.84
N GLY A 444 23.66 29.10 -4.73
CA GLY A 444 22.95 29.60 -3.55
C GLY A 444 21.60 28.93 -3.33
N ILE A 445 21.62 27.62 -3.08
CA ILE A 445 20.50 26.89 -2.49
C ILE A 445 20.42 27.43 -1.06
N GLU A 446 19.32 28.11 -0.72
CA GLU A 446 19.03 28.46 0.67
C GLU A 446 19.15 27.19 1.52
N ASP A 447 19.90 27.29 2.62
CA ASP A 447 20.09 26.21 3.57
C ASP A 447 18.72 25.93 4.20
N ASP A 448 17.99 24.94 3.66
CA ASP A 448 16.70 24.52 4.20
C ASP A 448 16.99 23.64 5.43
N PRO A 449 16.76 24.14 6.65
CA PRO A 449 17.10 23.41 7.88
C PRO A 449 16.24 22.16 8.06
N GLN A 450 15.15 22.01 7.32
CA GLN A 450 14.29 20.82 7.35
C GLN A 450 14.68 19.76 6.31
N ARG A 451 15.77 20.00 5.57
CA ARG A 451 16.16 19.14 4.46
C ARG A 451 16.78 17.82 4.93
N LEU A 452 16.18 16.70 4.54
CA LEU A 452 16.82 15.39 4.48
C LEU A 452 17.96 15.35 3.45
N GLU A 453 19.12 14.88 3.88
CA GLU A 453 20.28 14.56 3.03
C GLU A 453 20.42 13.06 2.84
N PHE A 454 20.94 12.64 1.69
CA PHE A 454 21.05 11.23 1.32
C PHE A 454 22.47 10.85 0.92
N GLU A 455 22.92 9.70 1.39
CA GLU A 455 24.24 9.16 1.06
C GLU A 455 24.12 7.76 0.48
N HIS A 456 24.99 7.49 -0.49
CA HIS A 456 25.21 6.15 -1.00
C HIS A 456 25.97 5.30 0.00
N GLU A 457 25.47 4.12 0.31
CA GLU A 457 26.26 3.09 0.95
C GLU A 457 27.30 2.55 -0.04
N GLU A 458 28.50 3.13 -0.01
CA GLU A 458 29.64 2.66 -0.80
C GLU A 458 30.16 1.31 -0.28
N GLY A 459 30.71 0.49 -1.17
CA GLY A 459 31.40 -0.74 -0.75
C GLY A 459 30.48 -1.88 -0.30
N LEU A 460 29.22 -1.89 -0.73
CA LEU A 460 28.33 -3.07 -0.62
C LEU A 460 28.86 -4.21 -1.50
N GLU A 461 29.87 -4.92 -0.97
CA GLU A 461 30.39 -6.14 -1.55
C GLU A 461 29.57 -7.32 -1.05
N LEU A 462 28.68 -7.81 -1.91
CA LEU A 462 28.16 -9.14 -1.71
C LEU A 462 29.25 -10.14 -2.10
N ARG A 463 29.79 -10.84 -1.10
CA ARG A 463 30.63 -12.04 -1.32
C ARG A 463 29.87 -13.16 -2.03
N VAL A 464 28.54 -13.03 -2.07
CA VAL A 464 27.56 -14.05 -2.37
C VAL A 464 26.34 -13.37 -3.02
N ARG A 465 26.10 -13.62 -4.31
CA ARG A 465 25.00 -12.99 -5.07
C ARG A 465 24.00 -14.01 -5.64
N PRO A 466 22.73 -13.63 -5.88
CA PRO A 466 21.81 -14.45 -6.67
C PRO A 466 22.29 -14.62 -8.13
N PRO A 467 21.85 -15.67 -8.84
CA PRO A 467 22.14 -15.84 -10.27
C PRO A 467 21.59 -14.66 -11.08
N LYS A 468 22.36 -14.16 -12.03
CA LYS A 468 22.03 -12.97 -12.82
C LYS A 468 20.93 -13.20 -13.85
N ASP A 469 20.73 -14.45 -14.27
CA ASP A 469 19.73 -14.84 -15.25
C ASP A 469 19.35 -16.34 -15.12
N GLY A 470 18.36 -16.75 -15.92
CA GLY A 470 17.87 -18.13 -15.94
C GLY A 470 18.89 -19.15 -16.47
N SER A 471 19.83 -18.73 -17.32
CA SER A 471 20.84 -19.60 -17.90
C SER A 471 21.97 -19.89 -16.90
N GLU A 472 22.45 -18.88 -16.16
CA GLU A 472 23.40 -19.03 -15.06
C GLU A 472 22.78 -19.88 -13.94
N ARG A 473 21.48 -19.71 -13.68
CA ARG A 473 20.71 -20.56 -12.77
C ARG A 473 20.72 -22.02 -13.23
N GLU A 474 20.38 -22.31 -14.49
CA GLU A 474 20.40 -23.68 -15.04
C GLU A 474 21.80 -24.31 -15.00
N LEU A 475 22.84 -23.52 -15.23
CA LEU A 475 24.23 -23.97 -15.25
C LEU A 475 24.74 -24.28 -13.82
N LEU A 476 24.34 -23.48 -12.83
CA LEU A 476 24.58 -23.75 -11.41
C LEU A 476 23.83 -25.01 -10.95
N MET A 477 22.60 -25.22 -11.43
CA MET A 477 21.83 -26.44 -11.17
C MET A 477 22.49 -27.69 -11.74
N GLN A 478 23.11 -27.61 -12.93
CA GLN A 478 23.84 -28.73 -13.53
C GLN A 478 25.10 -29.08 -12.73
N ARG A 479 25.81 -28.08 -12.19
CA ARG A 479 27.03 -28.30 -11.37
C ARG A 479 26.74 -28.93 -10.00
N GLY A 480 25.52 -28.81 -9.47
CA GLY A 480 25.10 -29.38 -8.19
C GLY A 480 24.73 -30.87 -8.21
N VAL A 481 24.71 -31.51 -9.39
CA VAL A 481 24.39 -32.95 -9.53
C VAL A 481 25.63 -33.85 -9.44
N ASP A 482 26.84 -33.29 -9.61
CA ASP A 482 28.10 -34.05 -9.68
C ASP A 482 28.91 -34.08 -8.38
N ALA A 483 28.31 -33.73 -7.23
CA ALA A 483 28.97 -33.81 -5.93
C ALA A 483 28.15 -34.65 -4.93
N TYR A 484 28.21 -35.97 -5.11
CA TYR A 484 28.01 -36.95 -4.05
C TYR A 484 29.24 -37.83 -3.91
#